data_AF-A0A0R3M4G4-F1
#
_entry.id   AF-A0A0R3M4G4-F1
#
_cell.length_a   1.000
_cell.length_b   1.000
_cell.length_c   1.000
_cell.angle_alpha   90.00
_cell.angle_beta   90.00
_cell.angle_gamma   90.00
#
_symmetry.space_group_name_H-M   'P 1'
#
loop_
_entity.id
_entity.type
_entity.pdbx_description
1 polymer ?
#
loop_
_entity_poly.entity_id
_entity_poly.type
_entity_poly.pdbx_seq_one_letter_code
_entity_poly.pdbx_strand_id
1 'polypeptide(L)'
;MTLLSTAQHLARDTRRDPRSHMILIMVAVTIAAGAIALVAYLLWPTWVARPASAPGRLPVSVGATLFNVPTSAIRRKIQRHSGPQERVDLSFVFPSLEPPDAPKHVSADTVEEKVQPIDRIFVSISAHHDSLAPDMRVRTIYPRYLEQKTAPIDDALTMRAFRDGSPYANEDLFSATSPSLNARCSRDGQTPGMCLSERRVDGADLTFRFPRSWLSQWREVANAMERLTAQMRGPRG
;
A
#
# COMPACT_ATOMS: atom_id res chain seq x y z
N MET A 1 27.98 10.99 115.82
CA MET A 1 26.67 11.65 115.86
C MET A 1 26.24 11.95 114.43
N THR A 2 25.03 11.50 114.06
CA THR A 2 24.07 12.11 113.11
C THR A 2 24.52 12.33 111.65
N LEU A 3 23.95 11.58 110.67
CA LEU A 3 22.81 11.96 109.79
C LEU A 3 23.23 13.02 108.73
N LEU A 4 22.98 12.98 107.41
CA LEU A 4 21.88 12.51 106.54
C LEU A 4 22.41 12.53 105.08
N SER A 5 21.99 11.59 104.22
CA SER A 5 21.08 11.80 103.07
C SER A 5 21.44 12.88 102.05
N THR A 6 21.67 12.50 100.80
CA THR A 6 20.68 12.69 99.70
C THR A 6 21.27 12.23 98.36
N ALA A 7 20.58 11.27 97.74
CA ALA A 7 20.73 10.97 96.33
C ALA A 7 20.05 12.08 95.51
N GLN A 8 20.73 12.63 94.51
CA GLN A 8 20.09 13.41 93.47
C GLN A 8 20.20 12.66 92.14
N HIS A 9 19.09 12.02 91.76
CA HIS A 9 18.84 11.56 90.41
C HIS A 9 18.85 12.77 89.47
N LEU A 10 19.84 12.83 88.58
CA LEU A 10 19.78 13.64 87.38
C LEU A 10 18.71 13.05 86.45
N ALA A 11 17.47 13.47 86.63
CA ALA A 11 16.40 13.26 85.67
C ALA A 11 16.75 14.06 84.41
N ARG A 12 17.32 13.38 83.42
CA ARG A 12 17.52 13.92 82.07
C ARG A 12 16.16 13.88 81.38
N ASP A 13 15.36 14.90 81.59
CA ASP A 13 14.07 15.10 80.93
C ASP A 13 14.31 15.45 79.45
N THR A 14 14.55 14.44 78.62
CA THR A 14 14.41 14.60 77.16
C THR A 14 12.93 14.66 76.85
N ARG A 15 12.34 15.84 76.99
CA ARG A 15 11.09 16.19 76.29
C ARG A 15 11.32 15.94 74.80
N ARG A 16 10.86 14.79 74.30
CA ARG A 16 10.71 14.54 72.87
C ARG A 16 9.67 15.53 72.36
N ASP A 17 10.13 16.61 71.73
CA ASP A 17 9.26 17.58 71.10
C ASP A 17 8.66 16.94 69.83
N PRO A 18 7.35 16.62 69.80
CA PRO A 18 6.72 16.00 68.62
C PRO A 18 6.84 16.90 67.37
N ARG A 19 7.10 18.20 67.55
CA ARG A 19 7.32 19.15 66.47
C ARG A 19 8.65 18.92 65.75
N SER A 20 9.69 18.47 66.45
CA SER A 20 10.99 18.14 65.84
C SER A 20 10.90 16.94 64.89
N HIS A 21 10.13 15.92 65.27
CA HIS A 21 9.83 14.78 64.41
C HIS A 21 8.98 15.19 63.20
N MET A 22 7.99 16.07 63.37
CA MET A 22 7.23 16.62 62.22
C MET A 22 8.11 17.41 61.25
N ILE A 23 9.04 18.23 61.73
CA ILE A 23 9.95 18.98 60.87
C ILE A 23 10.82 18.03 60.04
N LEU A 24 11.37 16.98 60.65
CA LEU A 24 12.16 15.97 59.93
C LEU A 24 11.33 15.20 58.89
N ILE A 25 10.07 14.86 59.20
CA ILE A 25 9.15 14.21 58.25
C ILE A 25 8.85 15.13 57.07
N MET A 26 8.58 16.42 57.33
CA MET A 26 8.32 17.41 56.27
C MET A 26 9.52 17.59 55.33
N VAL A 27 10.74 17.62 55.89
CA VAL A 27 11.97 17.68 55.08
C VAL A 27 12.15 16.40 54.25
N ALA A 28 11.90 15.22 54.83
CA ALA A 28 12.00 13.97 54.09
C ALA A 28 10.98 13.89 52.93
N VAL A 29 9.74 14.34 53.16
CA VAL A 29 8.67 14.35 52.15
C VAL A 29 9.01 15.32 51.01
N THR A 30 9.52 16.50 51.32
CA THR A 30 9.90 17.48 50.29
C THR A 30 11.05 16.99 49.42
N ILE A 31 12.06 16.35 50.03
CA ILE A 31 13.17 15.72 49.29
C ILE A 31 12.65 14.58 48.42
N ALA A 32 11.80 13.71 48.96
CA ALA A 32 11.23 12.59 48.22
C ALA A 32 10.38 13.07 47.02
N ALA A 33 9.54 14.08 47.22
CA ALA A 33 8.73 14.67 46.16
C ALA A 33 9.61 15.30 45.06
N GLY A 34 10.69 16.01 45.45
CA GLY A 34 11.66 16.57 44.52
C GLY A 34 12.39 15.50 43.71
N ALA A 35 12.80 14.41 44.34
CA ALA A 35 13.46 13.29 43.67
C ALA A 35 12.52 12.59 42.68
N ILE A 36 11.25 12.37 43.05
CA ILE A 36 10.23 11.79 42.16
C ILE A 36 9.99 12.72 40.97
N ALA A 37 9.84 14.02 41.18
CA ALA A 37 9.63 14.98 40.11
C ALA A 37 10.84 15.04 39.16
N LEU A 38 12.06 14.99 39.68
CA LEU A 38 13.28 14.95 38.88
C LEU A 38 13.37 13.67 38.05
N VAL A 39 13.08 12.51 38.63
CA VAL A 39 13.08 11.23 37.92
C VAL A 39 12.00 11.23 36.84
N ALA A 40 10.79 11.72 37.16
CA ALA A 40 9.71 11.82 36.18
C ALA A 40 10.06 12.79 35.04
N TYR A 41 10.73 13.90 35.34
CA TYR A 41 11.20 14.85 34.33
C TYR A 41 12.31 14.27 33.45
N LEU A 42 13.30 13.59 34.04
CA LEU A 42 14.42 12.97 33.31
C LEU A 42 13.98 11.75 32.47
N LEU A 43 13.01 10.99 32.96
CA LEU A 43 12.39 9.87 32.23
C LEU A 43 11.25 10.32 31.33
N TRP A 44 10.92 11.62 31.30
CA TRP A 44 9.87 12.12 30.43
C TRP A 44 10.32 11.91 28.98
N PRO A 45 9.59 11.12 28.17
CA PRO A 45 10.02 10.80 26.81
C PRO A 45 9.91 12.06 25.95
N THR A 46 11.01 12.79 25.79
CA THR A 46 11.10 13.95 24.88
C THR A 46 11.19 13.53 23.41
N TRP A 47 11.34 12.22 23.16
CA TRP A 47 11.46 11.65 21.83
C TRP A 47 10.18 10.90 21.47
N VAL A 48 9.43 11.46 20.51
CA VAL A 48 8.40 10.70 19.80
C VAL A 48 9.12 9.84 18.78
N ALA A 49 9.04 8.52 18.90
CA ALA A 49 9.49 7.60 17.86
C ALA A 49 8.66 7.88 16.59
N ARG A 50 9.16 8.74 15.71
CA ARG A 50 8.62 8.84 14.36
C ARG A 50 8.94 7.51 13.68
N PRO A 51 7.93 6.77 13.19
CA PRO A 51 8.21 5.64 12.32
C PRO A 51 9.09 6.17 11.19
N ALA A 52 10.18 5.46 10.88
CA ALA A 52 10.97 5.78 9.70
C ALA A 52 10.00 5.89 8.52
N SER A 53 9.93 7.07 7.89
CA SER A 53 9.08 7.26 6.72
C SER A 53 9.49 6.21 5.70
N ALA A 54 8.56 5.32 5.35
CA ALA A 54 8.82 4.29 4.35
C ALA A 54 9.39 4.98 3.09
N PRO A 55 10.40 4.41 2.43
CA PRO A 55 11.00 5.04 1.26
C PRO A 55 9.90 5.28 0.21
N GLY A 56 9.96 6.40 -0.51
CA GLY A 56 8.93 6.76 -1.49
C GLY A 56 8.80 5.73 -2.63
N ARG A 57 9.87 4.95 -2.86
CA ARG A 57 9.90 3.83 -3.80
C ARG A 57 10.56 2.61 -3.16
N LEU A 58 10.13 1.42 -3.57
CA LEU A 58 10.63 0.13 -3.09
C LEU A 58 11.18 -0.71 -4.25
N PRO A 59 12.42 -1.21 -4.14
CA PRO A 59 12.94 -2.22 -5.05
C PRO A 59 12.29 -3.59 -4.76
N VAL A 60 11.56 -4.12 -5.73
CA VAL A 60 10.86 -5.41 -5.67
C VAL A 60 11.37 -6.30 -6.80
N SER A 61 11.83 -7.50 -6.48
CA SER A 61 12.20 -8.49 -7.49
C SER A 61 11.03 -9.44 -7.73
N VAL A 62 10.57 -9.54 -8.97
CA VAL A 62 9.53 -10.49 -9.39
C VAL A 62 10.08 -11.38 -10.49
N GLY A 63 10.14 -12.69 -10.22
CA GLY A 63 10.93 -13.61 -11.03
C GLY A 63 12.39 -13.15 -11.08
N ALA A 64 12.96 -13.07 -12.27
CA ALA A 64 14.33 -12.59 -12.51
C ALA A 64 14.41 -11.06 -12.76
N THR A 65 13.34 -10.30 -12.50
CA THR A 65 13.24 -8.88 -12.89
C THR A 65 13.16 -7.97 -11.68
N LEU A 66 14.04 -6.98 -11.61
CA LEU A 66 14.00 -5.93 -10.60
C LEU A 66 13.09 -4.78 -11.06
N PHE A 67 12.11 -4.43 -10.22
CA PHE A 67 11.26 -3.27 -10.39
C PHE A 67 11.49 -2.30 -9.24
N ASN A 68 11.42 -1.00 -9.52
CA ASN A 68 11.42 0.04 -8.49
C ASN A 68 10.06 0.72 -8.50
N VAL A 69 9.18 0.36 -7.56
CA VAL A 69 7.76 0.77 -7.57
C VAL A 69 7.45 1.79 -6.48
N PRO A 70 6.52 2.75 -6.69
CA PRO A 70 6.12 3.67 -5.63
C PRO A 70 5.42 2.95 -4.47
N THR A 71 5.84 3.22 -3.23
CA THR A 71 5.29 2.52 -2.05
C THR A 71 3.79 2.80 -1.84
N SER A 72 3.36 4.03 -2.15
CA SER A 72 1.95 4.44 -2.09
C SER A 72 1.09 3.78 -3.18
N ALA A 73 1.67 3.33 -4.29
CA ALA A 73 0.95 2.63 -5.34
C ALA A 73 0.60 1.19 -4.94
N ILE A 74 1.33 0.59 -3.98
CA ILE A 74 1.12 -0.80 -3.53
C ILE A 74 -0.21 -0.92 -2.77
N ARG A 75 -1.10 -1.75 -3.30
CA ARG A 75 -2.48 -1.91 -2.83
C ARG A 75 -2.59 -2.74 -1.56
N ARG A 76 -1.76 -3.77 -1.41
CA ARG A 76 -1.79 -4.66 -0.24
C ARG A 76 -0.67 -4.32 0.72
N LYS A 77 -1.00 -4.06 1.98
CA LYS A 77 0.00 -3.76 3.02
C LYS A 77 1.07 -4.86 3.13
N ILE A 78 0.67 -6.12 2.97
CA ILE A 78 1.60 -7.27 3.02
C ILE A 78 2.62 -7.30 1.88
N GLN A 79 2.35 -6.63 0.74
CA GLN A 79 3.29 -6.53 -0.40
C GLN A 79 4.24 -5.31 -0.29
N ARG A 80 4.11 -4.50 0.77
CA ARG A 80 4.90 -3.25 0.97
C ARG A 80 6.26 -3.53 1.61
N HIS A 81 7.06 -4.37 0.98
CA HIS A 81 8.43 -4.63 1.39
C HIS A 81 9.35 -4.80 0.18
N SER A 82 10.64 -4.57 0.38
CA SER A 82 11.64 -4.81 -0.66
C SER A 82 11.93 -6.30 -0.84
N GLY A 83 12.63 -6.63 -1.93
CA GLY A 83 13.18 -7.96 -2.16
C GLY A 83 12.28 -8.87 -3.02
N PRO A 84 12.54 -10.18 -3.02
CA PRO A 84 11.79 -11.14 -3.82
C PRO A 84 10.30 -11.21 -3.44
N GLN A 85 9.43 -11.15 -4.44
CA GLN A 85 7.99 -11.31 -4.31
C GLN A 85 7.44 -12.09 -5.50
N GLU A 86 6.49 -12.98 -5.22
CA GLU A 86 5.74 -13.69 -6.26
C GLU A 86 4.88 -12.73 -7.10
N ARG A 87 4.32 -11.72 -6.42
CA ARG A 87 3.39 -10.77 -7.02
C ARG A 87 3.33 -9.47 -6.23
N VAL A 88 3.32 -8.35 -6.95
CA VAL A 88 3.00 -7.02 -6.40
C VAL A 88 1.81 -6.41 -7.14
N ASP A 89 0.81 -5.94 -6.40
CA ASP A 89 -0.38 -5.29 -6.94
C ASP A 89 -0.33 -3.77 -6.70
N LEU A 90 -0.38 -3.03 -7.79
CA LEU A 90 -0.24 -1.58 -7.85
C LEU A 90 -1.53 -0.94 -8.38
N SER A 91 -1.73 0.33 -8.05
CA SER A 91 -2.74 1.18 -8.67
C SER A 91 -2.19 2.57 -8.93
N PHE A 92 -2.62 3.18 -10.02
CA PHE A 92 -2.26 4.52 -10.42
C PHE A 92 -3.51 5.28 -10.86
N VAL A 93 -3.60 6.56 -10.53
CA VAL A 93 -4.66 7.45 -11.02
C VAL A 93 -4.45 7.67 -12.52
N PHE A 94 -5.52 7.67 -13.30
CA PHE A 94 -5.47 7.96 -14.72
C PHE A 94 -6.16 9.30 -14.99
N PRO A 95 -5.60 10.18 -15.85
CA PRO A 95 -4.47 9.97 -16.77
C PRO A 95 -3.09 10.34 -16.21
N SER A 96 -2.98 10.84 -14.96
CA SER A 96 -1.72 11.35 -14.40
C SER A 96 -0.65 10.28 -14.17
N LEU A 97 -1.08 9.03 -13.96
CA LEU A 97 -0.24 7.88 -13.60
C LEU A 97 0.51 8.05 -12.27
N GLU A 98 -0.02 8.92 -11.42
CA GLU A 98 0.51 9.13 -10.09
C GLU A 98 -0.03 8.05 -9.13
N PRO A 99 0.77 7.65 -8.12
CA PRO A 99 0.27 6.83 -7.04
C PRO A 99 -0.92 7.51 -6.36
N PRO A 100 -1.97 6.76 -5.99
CA PRO A 100 -3.10 7.35 -5.31
C PRO A 100 -2.73 7.90 -3.93
N ASP A 101 -3.46 8.94 -3.53
CA ASP A 101 -3.43 9.42 -2.15
C ASP A 101 -3.83 8.31 -1.17
N ALA A 102 -3.43 8.50 0.09
CA ALA A 102 -3.82 7.61 1.17
C ALA A 102 -5.35 7.42 1.18
N PRO A 103 -5.84 6.17 1.32
CA PRO A 103 -7.27 5.91 1.29
C PRO A 103 -7.96 6.76 2.36
N LYS A 104 -8.87 7.64 1.92
CA LYS A 104 -9.74 8.38 2.83
C LYS A 104 -10.69 7.38 3.48
N HIS A 105 -10.83 7.45 4.81
CA HIS A 105 -11.86 6.68 5.50
C HIS A 105 -13.22 7.21 5.04
N VAL A 106 -14.02 6.34 4.41
CA VAL A 106 -15.39 6.65 3.98
C VAL A 106 -16.32 5.87 4.91
N SER A 107 -17.25 6.56 5.56
CA SER A 107 -18.29 5.95 6.39
C SER A 107 -19.47 5.53 5.51
N ALA A 108 -20.28 4.57 5.97
CA ALA A 108 -21.46 4.11 5.25
C ALA A 108 -22.42 5.28 4.91
N ASP A 109 -22.50 6.29 5.78
CA ASP A 109 -23.34 7.49 5.60
C ASP A 109 -22.85 8.45 4.51
N THR A 110 -21.63 8.24 3.98
CA THR A 110 -21.01 9.07 2.94
C THR A 110 -20.99 8.38 1.57
N VAL A 111 -21.50 7.15 1.48
CA VAL A 111 -21.61 6.43 0.22
C VAL A 111 -22.92 6.86 -0.45
N GLU A 112 -22.84 7.87 -1.32
CA GLU A 112 -23.91 8.06 -2.30
C GLU A 112 -24.03 6.76 -3.12
N GLU A 113 -25.25 6.25 -3.26
CA GLU A 113 -25.61 4.96 -3.87
C GLU A 113 -25.19 4.82 -5.36
N LYS A 114 -24.55 5.86 -5.92
CA LYS A 114 -24.00 5.85 -7.28
C LYS A 114 -22.67 5.12 -7.29
N VAL A 115 -22.57 4.11 -8.16
CA VAL A 115 -21.32 3.42 -8.50
C VAL A 115 -20.25 4.46 -8.84
N GLN A 116 -19.25 4.64 -7.98
CA GLN A 116 -18.18 5.59 -8.23
C GLN A 116 -17.40 5.18 -9.49
N PRO A 117 -17.13 6.11 -10.43
CA PRO A 117 -16.31 5.82 -11.59
C PRO A 117 -14.94 5.30 -11.17
N ILE A 118 -14.49 4.22 -11.79
CA ILE A 118 -13.13 3.72 -11.59
C ILE A 118 -12.18 4.68 -12.32
N ASP A 119 -11.42 5.45 -11.54
CA ASP A 119 -10.46 6.48 -11.98
C ASP A 119 -9.01 5.96 -12.05
N ARG A 120 -8.81 4.66 -11.86
CA ARG A 120 -7.50 4.04 -11.68
C ARG A 120 -7.24 2.92 -12.66
N ILE A 121 -6.00 2.88 -13.13
CA ILE A 121 -5.43 1.70 -13.76
C ILE A 121 -4.74 0.85 -12.69
N PHE A 122 -5.09 -0.43 -12.65
CA PHE A 122 -4.45 -1.40 -11.78
C PHE A 122 -3.36 -2.12 -12.55
N VAL A 123 -2.21 -2.31 -11.93
CA VAL A 123 -1.11 -3.09 -12.50
C VAL A 123 -0.77 -4.20 -11.56
N SER A 124 -0.76 -5.43 -12.06
CA SER A 124 -0.20 -6.54 -11.32
C SER A 124 1.05 -7.03 -12.01
N ILE A 125 2.11 -7.22 -11.23
CA ILE A 125 3.38 -7.78 -11.70
C ILE A 125 3.49 -9.14 -11.03
N SER A 126 3.62 -10.22 -11.80
CA SER A 126 3.73 -11.59 -11.28
C SER A 126 4.83 -12.36 -12.00
N ALA A 127 5.50 -13.26 -11.30
CA ALA A 127 6.51 -14.14 -11.91
C ALA A 127 5.83 -15.03 -12.96
N HIS A 128 6.46 -15.23 -14.13
CA HIS A 128 5.80 -15.94 -15.22
C HIS A 128 5.78 -17.47 -15.04
N HIS A 129 6.66 -18.06 -14.22
CA HIS A 129 6.72 -19.51 -13.94
C HIS A 129 6.64 -20.38 -15.20
N ASP A 130 7.47 -20.06 -16.20
CA ASP A 130 7.47 -20.71 -17.53
C ASP A 130 6.12 -20.80 -18.26
N SER A 131 5.14 -19.98 -17.86
CA SER A 131 3.87 -19.88 -18.55
C SER A 131 4.04 -19.29 -19.96
N LEU A 132 3.12 -19.66 -20.85
CA LEU A 132 3.07 -19.12 -22.21
C LEU A 132 3.00 -17.59 -22.17
N ALA A 133 3.87 -16.93 -22.94
CA ALA A 133 3.89 -15.48 -23.01
C ALA A 133 2.54 -14.89 -23.45
N PRO A 134 2.09 -13.77 -22.87
CA PRO A 134 0.79 -13.19 -23.18
C PRO A 134 0.58 -12.90 -24.68
N ASP A 135 1.60 -12.39 -25.37
CA ASP A 135 1.59 -12.12 -26.80
C ASP A 135 1.51 -13.41 -27.63
N MET A 136 2.22 -14.46 -27.20
CA MET A 136 2.11 -15.78 -27.82
C MET A 136 0.71 -16.36 -27.65
N ARG A 137 0.08 -16.21 -26.49
CA ARG A 137 -1.30 -16.64 -26.25
C ARG A 137 -2.30 -15.94 -27.19
N VAL A 138 -2.12 -14.64 -27.44
CA VAL A 138 -2.92 -13.88 -28.42
C VAL A 138 -2.75 -14.45 -29.84
N ARG A 139 -1.55 -14.89 -30.20
CA ARG A 139 -1.25 -15.40 -31.54
C ARG A 139 -1.63 -16.87 -31.75
N THR A 140 -1.52 -17.71 -30.74
CA THR A 140 -1.62 -19.18 -30.90
C THR A 140 -2.87 -19.80 -30.27
N ILE A 141 -3.42 -19.17 -29.22
CA ILE A 141 -4.57 -19.71 -28.46
C ILE A 141 -5.86 -19.00 -28.84
N TYR A 142 -5.90 -17.67 -28.71
CA TYR A 142 -7.13 -16.89 -28.90
C TYR A 142 -7.79 -17.05 -30.28
N PRO A 143 -7.07 -17.19 -31.42
CA PRO A 143 -7.71 -17.29 -32.73
C PRO A 143 -8.71 -18.45 -32.85
N ARG A 144 -8.52 -19.52 -32.07
CA ARG A 144 -9.43 -20.69 -32.05
C ARG A 144 -10.79 -20.38 -31.41
N TYR A 145 -10.82 -19.41 -30.50
CA TYR A 145 -12.01 -19.03 -29.73
C TYR A 145 -12.64 -17.74 -30.21
N LEU A 146 -12.06 -17.05 -31.18
CA LEU A 146 -12.59 -15.79 -31.70
C LEU A 146 -13.54 -16.03 -32.87
N GLU A 147 -14.54 -15.16 -32.95
CA GLU A 147 -15.37 -15.03 -34.14
C GLU A 147 -14.53 -14.61 -35.35
N GLN A 148 -14.94 -15.03 -36.55
CA GLN A 148 -14.31 -14.57 -37.79
C GLN A 148 -14.64 -13.10 -38.07
N LYS A 149 -15.85 -12.67 -37.68
CA LYS A 149 -16.29 -11.29 -37.83
C LYS A 149 -15.41 -10.37 -36.99
N THR A 150 -14.82 -9.39 -37.68
CA THR A 150 -14.06 -8.29 -37.07
C THR A 150 -14.85 -7.01 -37.26
N ALA A 151 -15.05 -6.25 -36.19
CA ALA A 151 -15.70 -4.96 -36.22
C ALA A 151 -14.65 -3.85 -36.03
N PRO A 152 -14.50 -2.91 -36.98
CA PRO A 152 -13.75 -1.69 -36.70
C PRO A 152 -14.51 -0.88 -35.65
N ILE A 153 -13.80 -0.35 -34.66
CA ILE A 153 -14.39 0.49 -33.60
C ILE A 153 -14.07 1.94 -33.90
N ASP A 154 -12.79 2.27 -33.85
CA ASP A 154 -12.30 3.63 -34.10
C ASP A 154 -10.83 3.59 -34.44
N ASP A 155 -10.41 4.35 -35.44
CA ASP A 155 -9.04 4.83 -35.57
C ASP A 155 -7.93 3.74 -35.46
N ALA A 156 -8.15 2.60 -36.11
CA ALA A 156 -7.33 1.37 -36.12
C ALA A 156 -7.52 0.38 -34.96
N LEU A 157 -8.40 0.67 -34.01
CA LEU A 157 -8.88 -0.31 -33.02
C LEU A 157 -9.90 -1.25 -33.66
N THR A 158 -9.60 -2.54 -33.59
CA THR A 158 -10.51 -3.60 -34.06
C THR A 158 -11.02 -4.42 -32.88
N MET A 159 -12.25 -4.89 -32.99
CA MET A 159 -12.89 -5.76 -32.02
C MET A 159 -13.28 -7.08 -32.65
N ARG A 160 -13.00 -8.17 -31.94
CA ARG A 160 -13.49 -9.51 -32.25
C ARG A 160 -14.10 -10.10 -30.99
N ALA A 161 -15.33 -10.59 -31.09
CA ALA A 161 -15.98 -11.30 -30.01
C ALA A 161 -15.33 -12.67 -29.80
N PHE A 162 -15.25 -13.13 -28.55
CA PHE A 162 -15.05 -14.55 -28.28
C PHE A 162 -16.36 -15.30 -28.50
N ARG A 163 -16.25 -16.51 -29.06
CA ARG A 163 -17.38 -17.41 -29.34
C ARG A 163 -18.06 -17.82 -28.05
N ASP A 164 -19.38 -17.94 -28.11
CA ASP A 164 -20.15 -18.53 -27.03
C ASP A 164 -19.71 -19.97 -26.75
N GLY A 165 -19.78 -20.39 -25.48
CA GLY A 165 -19.29 -21.70 -25.03
C GLY A 165 -17.76 -21.85 -24.97
N SER A 166 -16.98 -20.83 -25.36
CA SER A 166 -15.54 -20.81 -25.13
C SER A 166 -15.18 -20.45 -23.67
N PRO A 167 -13.95 -20.74 -23.20
CA PRO A 167 -13.48 -20.28 -21.88
C PRO A 167 -13.45 -18.76 -21.71
N TYR A 168 -13.62 -18.00 -22.80
CA TYR A 168 -13.60 -16.54 -22.85
C TYR A 168 -14.98 -15.97 -23.26
N ALA A 169 -16.05 -16.77 -23.16
CA ALA A 169 -17.40 -16.31 -23.48
C ALA A 169 -17.75 -15.05 -22.67
N ASN A 170 -18.56 -14.16 -23.26
CA ASN A 170 -18.90 -12.82 -22.74
C ASN A 170 -17.75 -11.81 -22.66
N GLU A 171 -16.61 -12.11 -23.29
CA GLU A 171 -15.52 -11.15 -23.50
C GLU A 171 -15.38 -10.81 -24.98
N ASP A 172 -14.76 -9.65 -25.24
CA ASP A 172 -14.32 -9.25 -26.58
C ASP A 172 -12.82 -8.96 -26.55
N LEU A 173 -12.12 -9.29 -27.63
CA LEU A 173 -10.71 -8.94 -27.85
C LEU A 173 -10.63 -7.65 -28.67
N PHE A 174 -9.99 -6.65 -28.10
CA PHE A 174 -9.64 -5.40 -28.77
C PHE A 174 -8.16 -5.40 -29.13
N SER A 175 -7.86 -5.12 -30.40
CA SER A 175 -6.50 -5.15 -30.93
C SER A 175 -6.19 -3.94 -31.79
N ALA A 176 -4.99 -3.37 -31.58
CA ALA A 176 -4.38 -2.31 -32.38
C ALA A 176 -2.86 -2.51 -32.45
N THR A 177 -2.23 -2.02 -33.52
CA THR A 177 -0.78 -2.19 -33.76
C THR A 177 0.05 -0.96 -33.42
N SER A 178 -0.52 0.25 -33.49
CA SER A 178 0.19 1.51 -33.25
C SER A 178 -0.69 2.57 -32.59
N PRO A 179 -0.50 2.87 -31.29
CA PRO A 179 0.31 2.12 -30.33
C PRO A 179 -0.22 0.68 -30.16
N SER A 180 0.65 -0.25 -29.75
CA SER A 180 0.24 -1.65 -29.62
C SER A 180 -0.73 -1.83 -28.45
N LEU A 181 -1.87 -2.45 -28.72
CA LEU A 181 -2.87 -2.77 -27.72
C LEU A 181 -3.45 -4.15 -28.01
N ASN A 182 -3.45 -5.03 -27.02
CA ASN A 182 -4.21 -6.26 -27.02
C ASN A 182 -4.91 -6.35 -25.67
N ALA A 183 -6.23 -6.09 -25.65
CA ALA A 183 -7.01 -6.03 -24.44
C ALA A 183 -8.21 -6.97 -24.55
N ARG A 184 -8.33 -7.88 -23.60
CA ARG A 184 -9.54 -8.67 -23.38
C ARG A 184 -10.47 -7.92 -22.47
N CYS A 185 -11.69 -7.66 -22.89
CA CYS A 185 -12.63 -6.88 -22.12
C CYS A 185 -13.92 -7.66 -21.89
N SER A 186 -14.32 -7.80 -20.63
CA SER A 186 -15.65 -8.30 -20.30
C SER A 186 -16.72 -7.36 -20.85
N ARG A 187 -17.86 -7.88 -21.28
CA ARG A 187 -19.00 -7.04 -21.67
C ARG A 187 -19.61 -6.35 -20.45
N ASP A 188 -20.23 -5.21 -20.68
CA ASP A 188 -21.00 -4.52 -19.64
C ASP A 188 -22.21 -5.36 -19.23
N GLY A 189 -22.52 -5.35 -17.93
CA GLY A 189 -23.69 -6.02 -17.38
C GLY A 189 -24.21 -5.23 -16.17
N GLN A 190 -24.50 -5.91 -15.07
CA GLN A 190 -24.83 -5.24 -13.81
C GLN A 190 -23.65 -4.46 -13.22
N THR A 191 -22.42 -4.79 -13.63
CA THR A 191 -21.22 -4.04 -13.28
C THR A 191 -20.54 -3.54 -14.55
N PRO A 192 -19.83 -2.39 -14.49
CA PRO A 192 -19.04 -1.92 -15.62
C PRO A 192 -18.02 -2.97 -16.05
N GLY A 193 -17.92 -3.19 -17.36
CA GLY A 193 -16.95 -4.09 -17.96
C GLY A 193 -15.52 -3.63 -17.70
N MET A 194 -14.60 -4.58 -17.63
CA MET A 194 -13.18 -4.33 -17.36
C MET A 194 -12.34 -4.98 -18.44
N CYS A 195 -11.27 -4.28 -18.83
CA CYS A 195 -10.26 -4.75 -19.76
C CYS A 195 -9.02 -5.26 -19.02
N LEU A 196 -8.42 -6.31 -19.56
CA LEU A 196 -7.13 -6.87 -19.18
C LEU A 196 -6.20 -6.81 -20.40
N SER A 197 -5.07 -6.12 -20.25
CA SER A 197 -3.98 -6.09 -21.21
C SER A 197 -2.74 -6.63 -20.54
N GLU A 198 -2.09 -7.60 -21.17
CA GLU A 198 -0.97 -8.34 -20.57
C GLU A 198 0.27 -8.21 -21.45
N ARG A 199 1.44 -8.04 -20.84
CA ARG A 199 2.73 -8.02 -21.53
C ARG A 199 3.80 -8.68 -20.68
N ARG A 200 4.72 -9.38 -21.33
CA ARG A 200 5.91 -9.90 -20.67
C ARG A 200 7.01 -8.86 -20.61
N VAL A 201 7.68 -8.82 -19.47
CA VAL A 201 8.83 -7.97 -19.17
C VAL A 201 9.85 -8.87 -18.51
N ASP A 202 10.85 -9.29 -19.28
CA ASP A 202 11.93 -10.16 -18.82
C ASP A 202 11.35 -11.40 -18.12
N GLY A 203 11.63 -11.59 -16.82
CA GLY A 203 11.13 -12.69 -15.99
C GLY A 203 9.75 -12.49 -15.34
N ALA A 204 9.00 -11.45 -15.70
CA ALA A 204 7.70 -11.14 -15.10
C ALA A 204 6.62 -10.76 -16.13
N ASP A 205 5.37 -11.08 -15.81
CA ASP A 205 4.20 -10.65 -16.58
C ASP A 205 3.52 -9.47 -15.89
N LEU A 206 3.24 -8.43 -16.68
CA LEU A 206 2.50 -7.24 -16.26
C LEU A 206 1.07 -7.37 -16.78
N THR A 207 0.10 -7.38 -15.87
CA THR A 207 -1.33 -7.34 -16.16
C THR A 207 -1.88 -5.96 -15.83
N PHE A 208 -2.29 -5.22 -16.85
CA PHE A 208 -2.98 -3.94 -16.72
C PHE A 208 -4.48 -4.17 -16.73
N ARG A 209 -5.18 -3.64 -15.71
CA ARG A 209 -6.64 -3.69 -15.62
C ARG A 209 -7.22 -2.28 -15.57
N PHE A 210 -8.13 -1.99 -16.48
CA PHE A 210 -8.77 -0.68 -16.63
C PHE A 210 -10.24 -0.81 -17.07
N PRO A 211 -11.10 0.20 -16.86
CA PRO A 211 -12.50 0.16 -17.28
C PRO A 211 -12.65 0.04 -18.79
N ARG A 212 -13.63 -0.75 -19.24
CA ARG A 212 -13.95 -0.90 -20.67
C ARG A 212 -14.33 0.41 -21.33
N SER A 213 -14.95 1.33 -20.58
CA SER A 213 -15.30 2.66 -21.07
C SER A 213 -14.10 3.48 -21.55
N TRP A 214 -12.89 3.19 -21.09
CA TRP A 214 -11.67 3.89 -21.54
C TRP A 214 -11.21 3.48 -22.94
N LEU A 215 -11.86 2.52 -23.59
CA LEU A 215 -11.58 2.17 -24.99
C LEU A 215 -11.93 3.31 -25.97
N SER A 216 -12.77 4.28 -25.57
CA SER A 216 -12.99 5.52 -26.33
C SER A 216 -11.71 6.37 -26.48
N GLN A 217 -10.76 6.21 -25.56
CA GLN A 217 -9.48 6.89 -25.50
C GLN A 217 -8.32 5.87 -25.47
N TRP A 218 -8.49 4.78 -26.21
CA TRP A 218 -7.61 3.60 -26.13
C TRP A 218 -6.13 3.91 -26.36
N ARG A 219 -5.80 4.92 -27.19
CA ARG A 219 -4.40 5.34 -27.44
C ARG A 219 -3.75 5.90 -26.19
N GLU A 220 -4.48 6.71 -25.43
CA GLU A 220 -3.98 7.26 -24.17
C GLU A 220 -3.74 6.16 -23.15
N VAL A 221 -4.63 5.16 -23.12
CA VAL A 221 -4.47 3.95 -22.28
C VAL A 221 -3.25 3.14 -22.71
N ALA A 222 -3.07 2.90 -24.00
CA ALA A 222 -1.91 2.18 -24.54
C ALA A 222 -0.59 2.88 -24.17
N ASN A 223 -0.52 4.20 -24.40
CA ASN A 223 0.62 5.03 -24.03
C ASN A 223 0.84 5.09 -22.50
N ALA A 224 -0.23 5.07 -21.70
CA ALA A 224 -0.12 5.01 -20.25
C ALA A 224 0.50 3.69 -19.77
N MET A 225 0.12 2.55 -20.35
CA MET A 225 0.72 1.26 -20.02
C MET A 225 2.22 1.22 -20.38
N GLU A 226 2.61 1.79 -21.51
CA GLU A 226 4.03 1.95 -21.88
C GLU A 226 4.80 2.82 -20.90
N ARG A 227 4.26 4.00 -20.53
CA ARG A 227 4.86 4.89 -19.53
C ARG A 227 4.99 4.22 -18.16
N LEU A 228 3.95 3.54 -17.69
CA LEU A 228 4.00 2.78 -16.43
C LEU A 228 5.07 1.68 -16.47
N THR A 229 5.15 0.94 -17.57
CA THR A 229 6.18 -0.09 -17.75
C THR A 229 7.58 0.52 -17.63
N ALA A 230 7.83 1.63 -18.31
CA ALA A 230 9.11 2.34 -18.27
C ALA A 230 9.43 2.90 -16.87
N GLN A 231 8.44 3.52 -16.21
CA GLN A 231 8.60 4.13 -14.88
C GLN A 231 8.96 3.10 -13.79
N MET A 232 8.49 1.86 -13.92
CA MET A 232 8.71 0.81 -12.92
C MET A 232 9.99 0.00 -13.12
N ARG A 233 10.51 -0.11 -14.36
CA ARG A 233 11.73 -0.90 -14.65
C ARG A 233 13.02 -0.31 -14.04
N GLY A 234 12.99 0.91 -13.51
CA GLY A 234 14.19 1.60 -13.00
C GLY A 234 15.19 1.94 -14.11
N PRO A 235 16.20 2.80 -13.86
CA PRO A 235 17.33 2.93 -14.77
C PRO A 235 18.01 1.57 -14.85
N ARG A 236 18.21 1.06 -16.06
CA ARG A 236 19.11 -0.09 -16.27
C ARG A 236 20.45 0.32 -15.68
N GLY A 237 20.89 -0.41 -14.64
CA GLY A 237 22.29 -0.36 -14.21
C GLY A 237 23.20 -0.82 -15.32
#